data_AF-A0A6M1TZ17-F1
#
_entry.id   AF-A0A6M1TZ17-F1
#
_cell.length_a   1.000
_cell.length_b   1.000
_cell.length_c   1.000
_cell.angle_alpha   90.00
_cell.angle_beta   90.00
_cell.angle_gamma   90.00
#
_symmetry.space_group_name_H-M   'P 1'
#
loop_
_entity.id
_entity.type
_entity.pdbx_description
1 polymer ?
#
loop_
_entity_poly.entity_id
_entity_poly.type
_entity_poly.pdbx_seq_one_letter_code
_entity_poly.pdbx_strand_id
1 'polypeptide(L)'
;MLWWELQNEIDFDHVKTLKEGFIIIIDTTGNKIHRTSCPNIYKPYFIQKVIKNRKKNGTYYYTDTLALAVKKWNPEWCLQCK
;
A
#
# COMPACT_ATOMS: atom_id res chain seq x y z
N MET A 1 4.15 12.71 9.84
CA MET A 1 5.07 11.60 9.50
C MET A 1 4.64 10.37 10.25
N LEU A 2 3.48 9.86 9.83
CA LEU A 2 2.94 8.61 10.33
C LEU A 2 3.00 7.58 9.21
N TRP A 3 3.32 6.35 9.59
CA TRP A 3 3.17 5.19 8.73
C TRP A 3 2.68 4.03 9.59
N TRP A 4 1.89 3.16 8.99
CA TRP A 4 1.48 1.91 9.63
C TRP A 4 1.27 0.83 8.60
N GLU A 5 1.31 -0.42 9.06
CA GLU A 5 1.04 -1.59 8.26
C GLU A 5 -0.46 -1.85 8.20
N LEU A 6 -0.97 -2.17 7.00
CA LEU A 6 -2.35 -2.59 6.79
C LEU A 6 -2.44 -4.10 7.09
N GLN A 7 -3.13 -4.48 8.17
CA GLN A 7 -3.14 -5.86 8.65
C GLN A 7 -4.44 -6.59 8.35
N ASN A 8 -5.54 -5.85 8.23
CA ASN A 8 -6.88 -6.41 8.04
C ASN A 8 -7.70 -5.57 7.04
N GLU A 9 -8.91 -6.04 6.75
CA GLU A 9 -9.81 -5.37 5.79
C GLU A 9 -10.29 -4.00 6.26
N ILE A 10 -10.43 -3.78 7.57
CA ILE A 10 -10.86 -2.50 8.15
C ILE A 10 -9.77 -1.45 7.91
N ASP A 11 -8.50 -1.79 8.13
CA ASP A 11 -7.39 -0.88 7.86
C ASP A 11 -7.38 -0.46 6.38
N PHE A 12 -7.58 -1.44 5.49
CA PHE A 12 -7.60 -1.22 4.05
C PHE A 12 -8.75 -0.29 3.64
N ASP A 13 -9.97 -0.58 4.10
CA ASP A 13 -11.16 0.21 3.77
C ASP A 13 -11.05 1.64 4.34
N HIS A 14 -10.52 1.78 5.56
CA HIS A 14 -10.24 3.07 6.17
C HIS A 14 -9.31 3.91 5.28
N VAL A 15 -8.17 3.36 4.88
CA VAL A 15 -7.20 4.07 4.04
C VAL A 15 -7.75 4.37 2.65
N LYS A 16 -8.56 3.49 2.06
CA LYS A 16 -9.24 3.77 0.79
C LYS A 16 -10.27 4.91 0.91
N THR A 17 -10.88 5.08 2.07
CA THR A 17 -11.87 6.12 2.33
C THR A 17 -11.24 7.50 2.52
N LEU A 18 -10.02 7.57 3.09
CA LEU A 18 -9.30 8.82 3.28
C LEU A 18 -9.08 9.60 1.97
N LYS A 19 -8.85 8.89 0.85
CA LYS A 19 -8.50 9.46 -0.49
C LYS A 19 -7.27 10.38 -0.51
N GLU A 20 -6.56 10.49 0.61
CA GLU A 20 -5.32 11.22 0.79
C GLU A 20 -4.19 10.26 1.19
N GLY A 21 -2.93 10.68 1.01
CA GLY A 21 -1.76 9.85 1.32
C GLY A 21 -1.44 8.76 0.30
N PHE A 22 -0.62 7.80 0.73
CA PHE A 22 0.01 6.81 -0.14
C PHE A 22 -0.06 5.40 0.43
N ILE A 23 -0.18 4.41 -0.46
CA ILE A 23 -0.08 3.00 -0.16
C ILE A 23 1.21 2.48 -0.79
N ILE A 24 2.02 1.78 0.01
CA ILE A 24 3.24 1.12 -0.41
C ILE A 24 2.99 -0.37 -0.38
N ILE A 25 3.23 -1.04 -1.51
CA ILE A 25 3.22 -2.50 -1.62
C ILE A 25 4.67 -2.95 -1.66
N ILE A 26 5.06 -3.80 -0.74
CA ILE A 26 6.38 -4.44 -0.68
C ILE A 26 6.16 -5.90 -1.03
N ASP A 27 6.66 -6.35 -2.19
CA ASP A 27 6.57 -7.74 -2.57
C ASP A 27 7.77 -8.22 -3.41
N THR A 28 7.75 -9.49 -3.80
CA THR A 28 8.85 -10.15 -4.53
C THR A 28 9.07 -9.61 -5.94
N THR A 29 8.13 -8.81 -6.48
CA THR A 29 8.23 -8.17 -7.79
C THR A 29 8.75 -6.74 -7.71
N GLY A 30 8.98 -6.24 -6.49
CA GLY A 30 9.51 -4.92 -6.21
C GLY A 30 8.56 -4.06 -5.39
N ASN A 31 9.08 -2.95 -4.90
CA ASN A 31 8.33 -2.01 -4.07
C ASN A 31 7.59 -1.03 -4.96
N LYS A 32 6.27 -0.89 -4.76
CA LYS A 32 5.43 0.05 -5.52
C LYS A 32 4.72 1.04 -4.61
N ILE A 33 4.62 2.29 -5.06
CA ILE A 33 3.84 3.33 -4.38
C ILE A 33 2.64 3.75 -5.22
N HIS A 34 1.51 3.91 -4.54
CA HIS A 34 0.23 4.29 -5.10
C HIS A 34 -0.37 5.42 -4.28
N ARG A 35 -1.18 6.28 -4.91
CA ARG A 35 -2.12 7.11 -4.15
C ARG A 35 -3.21 6.22 -3.55
N THR A 36 -3.78 6.58 -2.39
CA THR A 36 -4.92 5.84 -1.80
C THR A 36 -6.12 5.77 -2.74
N SER A 37 -6.32 6.79 -3.59
CA SER A 37 -7.35 6.85 -4.63
C SER A 37 -7.08 5.97 -5.85
N CYS A 38 -5.92 5.31 -5.96
CA CYS A 38 -5.56 4.50 -7.12
C CYS A 38 -6.58 3.37 -7.35
N PRO A 39 -7.15 3.23 -8.57
CA PRO A 39 -8.11 2.16 -8.87
C PRO A 39 -7.47 0.77 -8.85
N ASN A 40 -6.16 0.67 -9.11
CA ASN A 40 -5.43 -0.60 -9.11
C ASN A 40 -5.13 -1.14 -7.71
N ILE A 41 -5.34 -0.35 -6.66
CA ILE A 41 -5.32 -0.85 -5.29
C ILE A 41 -6.67 -1.51 -5.00
N TYR A 42 -6.74 -2.79 -5.33
CA TYR A 42 -7.96 -3.59 -5.28
C TYR A 42 -7.99 -4.54 -4.07
N LYS A 43 -9.10 -4.50 -3.32
CA LYS A 43 -9.24 -5.20 -2.04
C LYS A 43 -8.99 -6.71 -2.12
N PRO A 44 -9.50 -7.46 -3.12
CA PRO A 44 -9.21 -8.89 -3.25
C PRO A 44 -7.72 -9.24 -3.31
N TYR A 45 -6.89 -8.40 -3.94
CA TYR A 45 -5.44 -8.64 -3.99
C TYR A 45 -4.77 -8.40 -2.64
N PHE A 46 -5.22 -7.39 -1.90
CA PHE A 46 -4.79 -7.19 -0.52
C PHE A 46 -5.16 -8.39 0.36
N ILE A 47 -6.41 -8.83 0.32
CA ILE A 47 -6.88 -10.01 1.08
C ILE A 47 -6.04 -11.24 0.73
N GLN A 48 -5.79 -11.48 -0.55
CA GLN A 48 -4.99 -12.63 -0.97
C GLN A 48 -3.55 -12.56 -0.45
N LYS A 49 -2.86 -11.42 -0.64
CA LYS A 49 -1.44 -11.26 -0.30
C LYS A 49 -1.20 -11.17 1.21
N VAL A 50 -1.93 -10.29 1.88
CA VAL A 50 -1.69 -9.94 3.28
C VAL A 50 -2.37 -10.92 4.22
N ILE A 51 -3.66 -11.22 4.00
CA ILE A 51 -4.47 -12.00 4.94
C ILE A 51 -4.31 -13.50 4.65
N LYS A 52 -4.75 -13.98 3.48
CA LYS A 52 -4.76 -15.42 3.14
C LYS A 52 -3.37 -16.01 3.08
N ASN A 53 -2.44 -15.34 2.40
CA ASN A 53 -1.06 -15.80 2.28
C ASN A 53 -0.19 -15.41 3.49
N ARG A 54 -0.77 -14.79 4.54
CA ARG A 54 -0.05 -14.33 5.74
C ARG A 54 1.20 -13.51 5.37
N LYS A 55 1.06 -12.58 4.44
CA LYS A 55 2.11 -11.65 3.96
C LYS A 55 3.29 -12.29 3.24
N LYS A 56 3.27 -13.61 2.96
CA LYS A 56 4.36 -14.30 2.24
C LYS A 56 4.65 -13.72 0.86
N ASN A 57 3.61 -13.18 0.19
CA ASN A 57 3.71 -12.62 -1.16
C ASN A 57 3.58 -11.10 -1.19
N GLY A 58 3.80 -10.47 -0.03
CA GLY A 58 3.89 -9.04 0.11
C GLY A 58 3.05 -8.46 1.24
N THR A 59 3.44 -7.25 1.63
CA THR A 59 2.87 -6.47 2.71
C THR A 59 2.48 -5.09 2.20
N TYR A 60 1.44 -4.51 2.81
CA TYR A 60 0.94 -3.20 2.45
C TYR A 60 1.16 -2.24 3.62
N TYR A 61 1.63 -1.03 3.32
CA TYR A 61 1.80 0.05 4.27
C TYR A 61 1.06 1.29 3.81
N TYR A 62 0.60 2.10 4.74
CA TYR A 62 0.12 3.45 4.48
C TYR A 62 1.11 4.49 5.01
N THR A 63 1.17 5.64 4.34
CA THR A 63 1.80 6.84 4.88
C THR A 63 1.13 8.12 4.37
N ASP A 64 1.20 9.17 5.19
CA ASP A 64 0.74 10.52 4.88
C ASP A 64 1.67 11.25 3.89
N THR A 65 2.92 10.82 3.71
CA THR A 65 3.95 11.59 3.03
C THR A 65 4.79 10.79 2.03
N LEU A 66 4.96 11.35 0.83
CA LEU A 66 5.79 10.75 -0.22
C LEU A 66 7.27 10.65 0.20
N ALA A 67 7.80 11.69 0.85
CA ALA A 67 9.20 11.73 1.28
C ALA A 67 9.53 10.56 2.23
N LEU A 68 8.63 10.23 3.16
CA LEU A 68 8.79 9.09 4.06
C LEU A 68 8.72 7.77 3.28
N ALA A 69 7.79 7.65 2.33
CA ALA A 69 7.69 6.47 1.49
C ALA A 69 8.99 6.17 0.73
N VAL A 70 9.55 7.20 0.07
CA VAL A 70 10.81 7.12 -0.68
C VAL A 70 11.98 6.80 0.23
N LYS A 71 12.12 7.51 1.35
CA LYS A 71 13.21 7.29 2.30
C LYS A 71 13.23 5.87 2.87
N LYS A 72 12.06 5.31 3.17
CA LYS A 72 11.96 4.04 3.89
C LYS A 72 11.95 2.82 2.98
N TRP A 73 11.28 2.89 1.84
CA TRP A 73 11.08 1.72 0.98
C TRP A 73 11.65 1.88 -0.44
N ASN A 74 12.10 3.08 -0.81
CA ASN A 74 12.53 3.41 -2.17
C ASN A 74 11.60 2.82 -3.26
N PRO A 75 10.27 3.02 -3.18
CA PRO A 75 9.32 2.39 -4.08
C PRO A 75 9.28 3.09 -5.43
N GLU A 76 8.99 2.33 -6.47
CA GLU A 76 8.69 2.89 -7.78
C GLU A 76 7.22 3.28 -7.87
N TRP A 77 6.93 4.37 -8.57
CA TRP A 77 5.56 4.78 -8.81
C TRP A 77 4.78 3.74 -9.61
N CYS A 78 3.53 3.50 -9.20
CA CYS A 78 2.54 2.86 -10.04
C CYS A 78 2.36 3.64 -11.34
N LEU A 79 2.35 2.94 -12.47
CA LEU A 79 2.18 3.53 -13.80
C LEU A 79 0.86 4.32 -13.95
N GLN A 80 -0.19 3.92 -13.23
CA GLN A 80 -1.48 4.63 -13.24
C GLN A 80 -1.55 5.81 -12.25
N CYS A 81 -0.57 5.94 -11.35
CA CYS A 81 -0.49 7.05 -10.39
C CYS A 81 0.53 8.11 -10.79
N LYS A 82 1.31 7.87 -11.85
CA LYS A 82 2.28 8.80 -12.40
C LYS A 82 1.59 10.02 -13.01
#